data_AF-A0A7C7D1L3-F1
#
_entry.id   AF-A0A7C7D1L3-F1
#
_cell.length_a   1.000
_cell.length_b   1.000
_cell.length_c   1.000
_cell.angle_alpha   90.00
_cell.angle_beta   90.00
_cell.angle_gamma   90.00
#
_symmetry.space_group_name_H-M   'P 1'
#
loop_
_entity.id
_entity.type
_entity.pdbx_description
1 polymer ?
#
loop_
_entity_poly.entity_id
_entity_poly.type
_entity_poly.pdbx_seq_one_letter_code
_entity_poly.pdbx_strand_id
1 'polypeptide(L)'
;EEETDMRRGKGTYKKVMHAMDLLKERNLGFGFSTCYHNKNTEVVGSDEYVDLMIEKGCSFGWYFTYIPLGKDAVMDLLVTPEQRKYMYHNVRRLREEKPIFLMDFWNDGEFIGGCIAGGRHYLHINANGDVEPCAFIHYSNVNINDASLLDALKSPIFMQYKQNQPFNENHLRPCPLLDNPNKLKAMVHDSNAASTQPLDAEDVDSLTDKCQDISKQWGETADELWAASGKAK
;
A
#
# COMPACT_ATOMS: atom_id res chain seq x y z
N GLU A 1 11.22 9.84 -17.20
CA GLU A 1 10.33 9.65 -18.35
C GLU A 1 10.15 8.17 -18.68
N GLU A 2 11.21 7.45 -19.06
CA GLU A 2 11.17 6.04 -19.49
C GLU A 2 10.43 5.09 -18.53
N GLU A 3 10.80 5.08 -17.25
CA GLU A 3 10.15 4.30 -16.17
C GLU A 3 8.61 4.49 -16.12
N THR A 4 8.17 5.74 -16.16
CA THR A 4 6.74 6.09 -16.06
C THR A 4 6.01 5.71 -17.34
N ASP A 5 6.58 6.02 -18.49
CA ASP A 5 5.97 5.77 -19.78
C ASP A 5 5.90 4.27 -20.09
N MET A 6 6.87 3.48 -19.63
CA MET A 6 6.85 2.01 -19.73
C MET A 6 5.60 1.42 -19.07
N ARG A 7 5.23 1.90 -17.87
CA ARG A 7 4.06 1.39 -17.14
C ARG A 7 2.74 2.06 -17.49
N ARG A 8 2.76 3.34 -17.91
CA ARG A 8 1.56 4.18 -18.02
C ARG A 8 1.30 4.69 -19.45
N GLY A 9 2.10 4.26 -20.42
CA GLY A 9 1.98 4.68 -21.81
C GLY A 9 2.81 5.93 -22.15
N LYS A 10 3.22 6.02 -23.42
CA LYS A 10 4.09 7.08 -23.94
C LYS A 10 3.50 8.49 -23.74
N GLY A 11 4.33 9.40 -23.25
CA GLY A 11 3.99 10.80 -23.00
C GLY A 11 3.27 11.05 -21.68
N THR A 12 3.02 10.02 -20.87
CA THR A 12 2.34 10.17 -19.58
C THR A 12 3.19 10.97 -18.60
N TYR A 13 4.50 10.73 -18.54
CA TYR A 13 5.40 11.50 -17.68
C TYR A 13 5.31 13.01 -17.93
N LYS A 14 5.35 13.42 -19.21
CA LYS A 14 5.27 14.83 -19.61
C LYS A 14 3.94 15.47 -19.22
N LYS A 15 2.83 14.75 -19.39
CA LYS A 15 1.50 15.23 -18.98
C LYS A 15 1.41 15.42 -17.46
N VAL A 16 1.95 14.49 -16.68
CA VAL A 16 1.99 14.59 -15.22
C VAL A 16 2.84 15.79 -14.78
N MET A 17 4.03 15.97 -15.36
CA MET A 17 4.89 17.11 -15.05
C MET A 17 4.23 18.44 -15.36
N HIS A 18 3.58 18.54 -16.53
CA HIS A 18 2.83 19.73 -16.89
C HIS A 18 1.66 20.01 -15.94
N ALA A 19 0.95 18.97 -15.48
CA ALA A 19 -0.11 19.13 -14.49
C ALA A 19 0.43 19.67 -13.16
N MET A 20 1.59 19.18 -12.70
CA MET A 20 2.23 19.70 -11.49
C MET A 20 2.62 21.19 -11.65
N ASP A 21 3.17 21.58 -12.80
CA ASP A 21 3.50 22.97 -13.09
C ASP A 21 2.25 23.87 -13.03
N LEU A 22 1.13 23.44 -13.63
CA LEU A 22 -0.14 24.17 -13.57
C LEU A 22 -0.69 24.30 -12.15
N LEU A 23 -0.63 23.24 -11.34
CA LEU A 23 -1.09 23.27 -9.95
C LEU A 23 -0.24 24.23 -9.11
N LYS A 24 1.08 24.21 -9.31
CA LYS A 24 2.03 25.10 -8.64
C LYS A 24 1.81 26.57 -9.03
N GLU A 25 1.69 26.87 -10.33
CA GLU A 25 1.41 28.23 -10.84
C GLU A 25 0.11 28.83 -10.27
N ARG A 26 -0.86 27.96 -9.93
CA ARG A 26 -2.15 28.35 -9.36
C ARG A 26 -2.21 28.32 -7.83
N ASN A 27 -1.09 28.04 -7.16
CA ASN A 27 -1.00 27.92 -5.70
C ASN A 27 -1.99 26.88 -5.11
N LEU A 28 -2.22 25.78 -5.84
CA LEU A 28 -3.04 24.68 -5.36
C LEU A 28 -2.14 23.70 -4.59
N GLY A 29 -2.55 23.28 -3.40
CA GLY A 29 -1.82 22.28 -2.62
C GLY A 29 -2.00 20.89 -3.22
N PHE A 30 -0.88 20.20 -3.46
CA PHE A 30 -0.88 18.81 -3.91
C PHE A 30 0.36 18.06 -3.39
N GLY A 31 0.36 16.76 -3.62
CA GLY A 31 1.46 15.87 -3.35
C GLY A 31 1.62 14.85 -4.48
N PHE A 32 2.54 13.93 -4.29
CA PHE A 32 2.72 12.81 -5.22
C PHE A 32 2.41 11.48 -4.54
N SER A 33 2.08 10.49 -5.37
CA SER A 33 1.98 9.09 -4.98
C SER A 33 2.87 8.28 -5.91
N THR A 34 3.79 7.51 -5.37
CA THR A 34 4.70 6.68 -6.15
C THR A 34 4.65 5.23 -5.69
N CYS A 35 4.73 4.34 -6.67
CA CYS A 35 4.80 2.90 -6.44
C CYS A 35 6.24 2.46 -6.70
N TYR A 36 6.91 2.00 -5.65
CA TYR A 36 8.25 1.44 -5.77
C TYR A 36 8.18 -0.08 -5.93
N HIS A 37 9.09 -0.60 -6.75
CA HIS A 37 9.18 -2.01 -7.14
C HIS A 37 10.63 -2.37 -7.43
N ASN A 38 10.91 -3.66 -7.57
CA ASN A 38 12.27 -4.20 -7.74
C ASN A 38 13.16 -3.45 -8.76
N LYS A 39 12.55 -2.91 -9.83
CA LYS A 39 13.29 -2.25 -10.91
C LYS A 39 13.54 -0.74 -10.72
N ASN A 40 12.93 -0.08 -9.73
CA ASN A 40 12.97 1.39 -9.61
C ASN A 40 13.18 1.92 -8.20
N THR A 41 13.38 1.04 -7.21
CA THR A 41 13.46 1.40 -5.79
C THR A 41 14.47 2.52 -5.54
N GLU A 42 15.68 2.39 -6.09
CA GLU A 42 16.77 3.33 -5.92
C GLU A 42 16.48 4.66 -6.61
N VAL A 43 15.75 4.65 -7.73
CA VAL A 43 15.37 5.85 -8.48
C VAL A 43 14.34 6.65 -7.71
N VAL A 44 13.26 6.02 -7.25
CA VAL A 44 12.18 6.73 -6.54
C VAL A 44 12.53 7.05 -5.09
N GLY A 45 13.52 6.37 -4.52
CA GLY A 45 14.15 6.72 -3.25
C GLY A 45 15.25 7.79 -3.38
N SER A 46 15.67 8.18 -4.58
CA SER A 46 16.82 9.08 -4.71
C SER A 46 16.53 10.50 -4.24
N ASP A 47 17.58 11.22 -3.82
CA ASP A 47 17.50 12.63 -3.48
C ASP A 47 16.99 13.45 -4.67
N GLU A 48 17.49 13.16 -5.88
CA GLU A 48 17.11 13.85 -7.12
C GLU A 48 15.62 13.69 -7.44
N TYR A 49 15.05 12.51 -7.20
CA TYR A 49 13.62 12.28 -7.40
C TYR A 49 12.79 13.15 -6.46
N VAL A 50 13.13 13.16 -5.18
CA VAL A 50 12.39 13.94 -4.17
C VAL A 50 12.60 15.45 -4.37
N ASP A 51 13.80 15.88 -4.70
CA ASP A 51 14.10 17.29 -5.01
C ASP A 51 13.30 17.77 -6.21
N LEU A 52 13.16 16.93 -7.24
CA LEU A 52 12.29 17.24 -8.37
C LEU A 52 10.82 17.37 -7.94
N MET A 53 10.31 16.49 -7.06
CA MET A 53 8.93 16.61 -6.56
C MET A 53 8.71 17.91 -5.78
N ILE A 54 9.68 18.31 -4.95
CA ILE A 54 9.67 19.57 -4.20
C ILE A 54 9.72 20.75 -5.18
N GLU A 55 10.63 20.72 -6.15
CA GLU A 55 10.74 21.75 -7.20
C GLU A 55 9.42 21.88 -7.96
N LYS A 56 8.76 20.77 -8.26
CA LYS A 56 7.44 20.75 -8.92
C LYS A 56 6.31 21.27 -8.04
N GLY A 57 6.52 21.46 -6.73
CA GLY A 57 5.54 22.06 -5.82
C GLY A 57 4.81 21.07 -4.92
N CYS A 58 5.26 19.81 -4.83
CA CYS A 58 4.66 18.83 -3.94
C CYS A 58 4.95 19.17 -2.47
N SER A 59 3.90 19.18 -1.65
CA SER A 59 3.97 19.41 -0.21
C SER A 59 4.05 18.12 0.63
N PHE A 60 3.64 17.01 0.04
CA PHE A 60 3.72 15.68 0.64
C PHE A 60 3.90 14.58 -0.43
N GLY A 61 4.32 13.39 -0.02
CA GLY A 61 4.53 12.24 -0.88
C GLY A 61 4.10 10.93 -0.21
N TRP A 62 3.46 10.05 -0.97
CA TRP A 62 3.10 8.71 -0.51
C TRP A 62 3.87 7.64 -1.30
N TYR A 63 4.50 6.73 -0.58
CA TYR A 63 5.19 5.57 -1.11
C TYR A 63 4.36 4.31 -0.87
N PHE A 64 4.16 3.56 -1.95
CA PHE A 64 3.50 2.27 -1.94
C PHE A 64 4.46 1.22 -2.52
N THR A 65 4.66 0.11 -1.82
CA THR A 65 5.33 -1.03 -2.46
C THR A 65 4.40 -1.67 -3.48
N TYR A 66 4.95 -2.27 -4.53
CA TYR A 66 4.17 -3.09 -5.45
C TYR A 66 3.49 -4.25 -4.71
N ILE A 67 2.19 -4.43 -4.97
CA ILE A 67 1.36 -5.52 -4.47
C ILE A 67 0.91 -6.38 -5.65
N PRO A 68 1.08 -7.71 -5.60
CA PRO A 68 0.84 -8.58 -6.74
C PRO A 68 -0.66 -8.94 -6.86
N LEU A 69 -1.51 -7.96 -7.18
CA LEU A 69 -2.94 -8.15 -7.39
C LEU A 69 -3.24 -8.64 -8.81
N GLY A 70 -4.16 -9.59 -8.94
CA GLY A 70 -4.60 -10.15 -10.21
C GLY A 70 -3.87 -11.40 -10.63
N LYS A 71 -4.53 -12.21 -11.45
CA LYS A 71 -3.97 -13.45 -12.03
C LYS A 71 -2.73 -13.17 -12.89
N ASP A 72 -2.67 -12.00 -13.51
CA ASP A 72 -1.56 -11.54 -14.35
C ASP A 72 -0.53 -10.71 -13.57
N ALA A 73 -0.52 -10.79 -12.24
CA ALA A 73 0.44 -10.08 -11.40
C ALA A 73 1.89 -10.46 -11.77
N VAL A 74 2.70 -9.45 -12.08
CA VAL A 74 4.13 -9.64 -12.41
C VAL A 74 4.94 -9.77 -11.12
N MET A 75 5.28 -11.00 -10.74
CA MET A 75 5.97 -11.31 -9.48
C MET A 75 7.37 -10.69 -9.39
N ASP A 76 8.07 -10.54 -10.53
CA ASP A 76 9.42 -9.93 -10.60
C ASP A 76 9.47 -8.46 -10.14
N LEU A 77 8.30 -7.80 -9.99
CA LEU A 77 8.20 -6.44 -9.48
C LEU A 77 8.13 -6.37 -7.95
N LEU A 78 7.90 -7.48 -7.25
CA LEU A 78 8.03 -7.51 -5.79
C LEU A 78 9.44 -7.08 -5.39
N VAL A 79 9.51 -6.11 -4.49
CA VAL A 79 10.79 -5.66 -3.92
C VAL A 79 11.43 -6.77 -3.10
N THR A 80 12.76 -6.82 -3.09
CA THR A 80 13.47 -7.69 -2.15
C THR A 80 13.39 -7.13 -0.73
N PRO A 81 13.66 -7.95 0.31
CA PRO A 81 13.77 -7.45 1.69
C PRO A 81 14.79 -6.31 1.85
N GLU A 82 15.91 -6.38 1.13
CA GLU A 82 16.97 -5.35 1.14
C GLU A 82 16.47 -4.03 0.56
N GLN A 83 15.70 -4.08 -0.53
CA GLN A 83 15.09 -2.90 -1.13
C GLN A 83 14.03 -2.28 -0.23
N ARG A 84 13.19 -3.11 0.42
CA ARG A 84 12.22 -2.60 1.40
C ARG A 84 12.90 -1.99 2.63
N LYS A 85 14.00 -2.59 3.11
CA LYS A 85 14.85 -2.04 4.18
C LYS A 85 15.53 -0.74 3.78
N TYR A 86 16.02 -0.64 2.54
CA TYR A 86 16.54 0.60 1.99
C TYR A 86 15.48 1.70 2.05
N MET A 87 14.25 1.45 1.58
CA MET A 87 13.16 2.42 1.63
C MET A 87 12.79 2.80 3.06
N TYR A 88 12.76 1.83 3.99
CA TYR A 88 12.52 2.09 5.43
C TYR A 88 13.49 3.13 6.01
N HIS A 89 14.80 3.00 5.76
CA HIS A 89 15.78 3.97 6.25
C HIS A 89 15.72 5.28 5.47
N ASN A 90 15.60 5.18 4.15
CA ASN A 90 15.79 6.31 3.26
C ASN A 90 14.60 7.27 3.28
N VAL A 91 13.35 6.79 3.32
CA VAL A 91 12.17 7.66 3.44
C VAL A 91 12.21 8.45 4.75
N ARG A 92 12.70 7.85 5.84
CA ARG A 92 12.87 8.53 7.14
C ARG A 92 13.93 9.61 7.08
N ARG A 93 15.11 9.30 6.52
CA ARG A 93 16.16 10.28 6.28
C ARG A 93 15.63 11.46 5.46
N LEU A 94 14.97 11.18 4.33
CA LEU A 94 14.42 12.21 3.44
C LEU A 94 13.36 13.08 4.14
N ARG A 95 12.51 12.48 4.99
CA ARG A 95 11.53 13.22 5.80
C ARG A 95 12.20 14.17 6.82
N GLU A 96 13.36 13.80 7.35
CA GLU A 96 14.13 14.63 8.29
C GLU A 96 14.93 15.73 7.59
N GLU A 97 15.49 15.45 6.41
CA GLU A 97 16.43 16.32 5.71
C GLU A 97 15.79 17.27 4.71
N LYS A 98 14.65 16.91 4.11
CA LYS A 98 14.01 17.67 3.03
C LYS A 98 12.71 18.34 3.48
N PRO A 99 12.35 19.51 2.94
CA PRO A 99 11.15 20.25 3.32
C PRO A 99 9.86 19.67 2.70
N ILE A 100 9.62 18.37 2.89
CA ILE A 100 8.45 17.64 2.37
C ILE A 100 8.02 16.54 3.33
N PHE A 101 6.71 16.35 3.50
CA PHE A 101 6.19 15.25 4.31
C PHE A 101 6.07 13.97 3.48
N LEU A 102 6.95 12.99 3.70
CA LEU A 102 6.90 11.69 3.03
C LEU A 102 6.30 10.63 3.94
N MET A 103 5.51 9.70 3.42
CA MET A 103 4.96 8.55 4.16
C MET A 103 5.03 7.27 3.34
N ASP A 104 5.45 6.17 3.97
CA ASP A 104 5.52 4.83 3.39
C ASP A 104 4.46 3.92 4.01
N PHE A 105 3.50 3.47 3.21
CA PHE A 105 2.34 2.70 3.68
C PHE A 105 2.69 1.34 4.30
N TRP A 106 3.86 0.76 4.00
CA TRP A 106 4.28 -0.55 4.50
C TRP A 106 5.37 -0.48 5.57
N ASN A 107 6.17 0.59 5.58
CA ASN A 107 7.28 0.75 6.53
C ASN A 107 6.97 1.71 7.70
N ASP A 108 5.91 2.50 7.62
CA ASP A 108 5.53 3.45 8.69
C ASP A 108 4.41 2.96 9.61
N GLY A 109 4.04 1.67 9.54
CA GLY A 109 3.03 1.06 10.39
C GLY A 109 3.28 1.31 11.89
N GLU A 110 4.54 1.43 12.31
CA GLU A 110 4.93 1.69 13.69
C GLU A 110 4.46 3.04 14.25
N PHE A 111 4.19 4.02 13.39
CA PHE A 111 3.73 5.35 13.79
C PHE A 111 2.20 5.43 13.92
N ILE A 112 1.49 4.47 13.32
CA ILE A 112 0.02 4.42 13.23
C ILE A 112 -0.59 3.17 13.91
N GLY A 113 0.26 2.29 14.46
CA GLY A 113 -0.16 1.06 15.12
C GLY A 113 -0.65 -0.02 14.16
N GLY A 114 0.08 -0.23 13.06
CA GLY A 114 -0.20 -1.27 12.06
C GLY A 114 -1.16 -0.84 10.95
N CYS A 115 -1.92 -1.79 10.41
CA CYS A 115 -2.88 -1.53 9.33
C CYS A 115 -4.00 -0.56 9.75
N ILE A 116 -4.40 0.30 8.82
CA ILE A 116 -5.47 1.30 9.03
C ILE A 116 -6.78 0.97 8.29
N ALA A 117 -6.80 -0.16 7.57
CA ALA A 117 -7.95 -0.69 6.83
C ALA A 117 -9.06 -1.23 7.74
N GLY A 118 -10.15 -1.70 7.13
CA GLY A 118 -11.24 -2.37 7.84
C GLY A 118 -12.12 -1.42 8.65
N GLY A 119 -12.26 -0.18 8.18
CA GLY A 119 -13.08 0.83 8.85
C GLY A 119 -12.43 1.42 10.10
N ARG A 120 -11.18 1.05 10.43
CA ARG A 120 -10.43 1.64 11.55
C ARG A 120 -10.11 3.11 11.29
N HIS A 121 -9.56 3.42 10.11
CA HIS A 121 -9.39 4.81 9.65
C HIS A 121 -9.91 5.03 8.22
N TYR A 122 -10.04 3.97 7.42
CA TYR A 122 -10.64 4.07 6.09
C TYR A 122 -11.34 2.78 5.66
N LEU A 123 -12.15 2.92 4.61
CA LEU A 123 -12.69 1.84 3.79
C LEU A 123 -12.62 2.26 2.32
N HIS A 124 -12.83 1.31 1.42
CA HIS A 124 -12.90 1.56 -0.01
C HIS A 124 -14.29 1.22 -0.52
N ILE A 125 -14.88 2.09 -1.35
CA ILE A 125 -16.10 1.78 -2.11
C ILE A 125 -15.68 1.79 -3.58
N ASN A 126 -15.69 0.62 -4.21
CA ASN A 126 -15.24 0.51 -5.60
C ASN A 126 -16.29 1.11 -6.57
N ALA A 127 -15.96 1.17 -7.86
CA ALA A 127 -16.84 1.76 -8.87
C ALA A 127 -18.18 1.00 -9.09
N ASN A 128 -18.25 -0.26 -8.66
CA ASN A 128 -19.47 -1.08 -8.67
C ASN A 128 -20.31 -0.89 -7.38
N GLY A 129 -19.80 -0.17 -6.39
CA GLY A 129 -20.46 0.09 -5.11
C GLY A 129 -20.13 -0.92 -4.02
N ASP A 130 -19.26 -1.90 -4.26
CA ASP A 130 -18.89 -2.87 -3.22
C ASP A 130 -18.05 -2.20 -2.14
N VAL A 131 -18.40 -2.44 -0.87
CA VAL A 131 -17.71 -1.84 0.26
C VAL A 131 -16.62 -2.79 0.74
N GLU A 132 -15.37 -2.44 0.45
CA GLU A 132 -14.18 -3.24 0.68
C GLU A 132 -13.39 -2.69 1.88
N PRO A 133 -12.78 -3.56 2.71
CA PRO A 133 -11.97 -3.12 3.86
C PRO A 133 -10.75 -2.27 3.47
N CYS A 134 -10.21 -2.46 2.26
CA CYS A 134 -8.92 -1.92 1.83
C CYS A 134 -8.94 -1.68 0.32
N ALA A 135 -8.24 -0.64 -0.15
CA ALA A 135 -8.16 -0.29 -1.57
C ALA A 135 -7.32 -1.27 -2.42
N PHE A 136 -6.61 -2.20 -1.77
CA PHE A 136 -5.78 -3.22 -2.41
C PHE A 136 -6.29 -4.65 -2.17
N ILE A 137 -7.42 -4.82 -1.49
CA ILE A 137 -7.95 -6.14 -1.11
C ILE A 137 -9.44 -6.16 -1.43
N HIS A 138 -9.76 -6.71 -2.61
CA HIS A 138 -11.09 -6.64 -3.20
C HIS A 138 -11.95 -7.84 -2.80
N TYR A 139 -12.36 -7.86 -1.53
CA TYR A 139 -13.38 -8.80 -1.03
C TYR A 139 -14.45 -8.05 -0.25
N SER A 140 -15.71 -8.36 -0.52
CA SER A 140 -16.84 -7.73 0.16
C SER A 140 -17.99 -8.68 0.43
N ASN A 141 -18.79 -8.35 1.44
CA ASN A 141 -20.08 -8.97 1.71
C ASN A 141 -21.27 -8.10 1.25
N VAL A 142 -21.03 -6.83 0.93
CA VAL A 142 -22.10 -5.81 0.86
C VAL A 142 -21.82 -4.77 -0.22
N ASN A 143 -22.89 -4.30 -0.84
CA ASN A 143 -22.87 -3.18 -1.77
C ASN A 143 -23.57 -1.96 -1.14
N ILE A 144 -23.02 -0.77 -1.34
CA ILE A 144 -23.54 0.47 -0.75
C ILE A 144 -24.92 0.85 -1.30
N ASN A 145 -25.31 0.31 -2.45
CA ASN A 145 -26.64 0.53 -3.01
C ASN A 145 -27.73 -0.22 -2.23
N ASP A 146 -27.36 -1.27 -1.50
CA ASP A 146 -28.28 -2.16 -0.79
C ASP A 146 -28.20 -2.02 0.75
N ALA A 147 -27.23 -1.27 1.26
CA ALA A 147 -26.97 -1.13 2.70
C ALA A 147 -26.50 0.28 3.09
N SER A 148 -26.76 0.69 4.33
CA SER A 148 -26.15 1.92 4.85
C SER A 148 -24.65 1.73 5.10
N LEU A 149 -23.88 2.82 5.12
CA LEU A 149 -22.46 2.76 5.44
C LEU A 149 -22.21 2.14 6.83
N LEU A 150 -23.09 2.41 7.80
CA LEU A 150 -23.00 1.85 9.15
C LEU A 150 -23.22 0.32 9.14
N ASP A 151 -24.15 -0.17 8.33
CA ASP A 151 -24.39 -1.61 8.20
C ASP A 151 -23.23 -2.27 7.45
N ALA A 152 -22.66 -1.60 6.44
CA ALA A 152 -21.49 -2.09 5.74
C ALA A 152 -20.27 -2.24 6.67
N LEU A 153 -20.04 -1.27 7.55
CA LEU A 153 -19.01 -1.32 8.59
C LEU A 153 -19.23 -2.42 9.63
N LYS A 154 -20.45 -2.98 9.73
CA LYS A 154 -20.78 -4.12 10.61
C LYS A 154 -20.79 -5.45 9.85
N SER A 155 -20.53 -5.45 8.55
CA SER A 155 -20.52 -6.66 7.74
C SER A 155 -19.44 -7.65 8.21
N PRO A 156 -19.61 -8.96 7.93
CA PRO A 156 -18.71 -10.00 8.43
C PRO A 156 -17.22 -9.72 8.17
N ILE A 157 -16.84 -9.28 6.98
CA ILE A 157 -15.43 -8.99 6.64
C ILE A 157 -14.87 -7.82 7.46
N PHE A 158 -15.65 -6.76 7.71
CA PHE A 158 -15.22 -5.65 8.56
C PHE A 158 -15.08 -6.08 10.02
N MET A 159 -15.97 -6.95 10.51
CA MET A 159 -15.85 -7.53 11.86
C MET A 159 -14.61 -8.43 11.98
N GLN A 160 -14.26 -9.18 10.93
CA GLN A 160 -13.02 -9.95 10.88
C GLN A 160 -11.78 -9.04 10.98
N TYR A 161 -11.74 -7.92 10.24
CA TYR A 161 -10.66 -6.94 10.36
C TYR A 161 -10.57 -6.35 11.78
N LYS A 162 -11.71 -5.96 12.37
CA LYS A 162 -11.76 -5.40 13.73
C LYS A 162 -11.22 -6.37 14.78
N GLN A 163 -11.52 -7.67 14.65
CA GLN A 163 -11.10 -8.70 15.62
C GLN A 163 -9.63 -9.09 15.49
N ASN A 164 -9.06 -8.97 14.28
CA ASN A 164 -7.71 -9.47 13.99
C ASN A 164 -6.64 -8.37 13.94
N GLN A 165 -6.99 -7.09 14.09
CA GLN A 165 -6.01 -6.01 14.16
C GLN A 165 -5.45 -5.82 15.59
N PRO A 166 -4.13 -5.57 15.73
CA PRO A 166 -3.12 -5.57 14.67
C PRO A 166 -2.87 -6.99 14.15
N PHE A 167 -2.62 -7.12 12.84
CA PHE A 167 -2.38 -8.44 12.23
C PHE A 167 -1.04 -9.06 12.63
N ASN A 168 -0.11 -8.21 13.07
CA ASN A 168 1.22 -8.55 13.56
C ASN A 168 1.65 -7.52 14.61
N GLU A 169 2.26 -7.97 15.70
CA GLU A 169 2.83 -7.09 16.74
C GLU A 169 4.07 -6.34 16.25
N ASN A 170 4.80 -6.91 15.27
CA ASN A 170 5.82 -6.18 14.52
C ASN A 170 5.13 -5.30 13.49
N HIS A 171 5.01 -4.00 13.76
CA HIS A 171 4.32 -3.06 12.86
C HIS A 171 5.08 -2.73 11.57
N LEU A 172 6.27 -3.31 11.33
CA LEU A 172 6.89 -3.36 10.00
C LEU A 172 6.29 -4.46 9.12
N ARG A 173 5.35 -5.24 9.66
CA ARG A 173 4.58 -6.28 8.96
C ARG A 173 3.08 -5.98 9.04
N PRO A 174 2.60 -4.76 8.68
CA PRO A 174 1.25 -4.33 8.97
C PRO A 174 0.19 -4.96 8.06
N CYS A 175 0.54 -5.36 6.82
CA CYS A 175 -0.44 -5.71 5.81
C CYS A 175 -1.00 -7.13 6.04
N PRO A 176 -2.34 -7.33 6.05
CA PRO A 176 -2.91 -8.67 6.15
C PRO A 176 -2.69 -9.50 4.87
N LEU A 177 -2.35 -8.87 3.74
CA LEU A 177 -2.04 -9.55 2.48
C LEU A 177 -0.54 -9.82 2.36
N LEU A 178 0.27 -8.77 2.19
CA LEU A 178 1.68 -8.91 1.83
C LEU A 178 2.53 -9.49 2.97
N ASP A 179 2.21 -9.13 4.21
CA ASP A 179 3.06 -9.45 5.37
C ASP A 179 2.49 -10.58 6.25
N ASN A 180 1.19 -10.85 6.13
CA ASN A 180 0.48 -11.84 6.92
C ASN A 180 -0.58 -12.60 6.07
N PRO A 181 -0.23 -13.16 4.90
CA PRO A 181 -1.19 -13.70 3.92
C PRO A 181 -2.22 -14.68 4.52
N ASN A 182 -1.80 -15.51 5.49
CA ASN A 182 -2.69 -16.43 6.18
C ASN A 182 -3.80 -15.74 7.00
N LYS A 183 -3.55 -14.52 7.52
CA LYS A 183 -4.58 -13.72 8.21
C LYS A 183 -5.65 -13.28 7.23
N LEU A 184 -5.29 -12.76 6.06
CA LEU A 184 -6.29 -12.39 5.05
C LEU A 184 -7.09 -13.62 4.60
N LYS A 185 -6.42 -14.72 4.28
CA LYS A 185 -7.05 -15.99 3.88
C LYS A 185 -8.11 -16.44 4.88
N ALA A 186 -7.75 -16.51 6.17
CA ALA A 186 -8.70 -16.85 7.23
C ALA A 186 -9.88 -15.86 7.32
N MET A 187 -9.60 -14.55 7.33
CA MET A 187 -10.65 -13.54 7.46
C MET A 187 -11.66 -13.57 6.29
N VAL A 188 -11.21 -13.81 5.05
CA VAL A 188 -12.11 -13.88 3.89
C VAL A 188 -12.98 -15.15 3.95
N HIS A 189 -12.38 -16.31 4.27
CA HIS A 189 -13.13 -17.56 4.44
C HIS A 189 -14.14 -17.46 5.60
N ASP A 190 -13.72 -16.96 6.76
CA ASP A 190 -14.58 -16.85 7.95
C ASP A 190 -15.73 -15.84 7.78
N SER A 191 -15.55 -14.85 6.89
CA SER A 191 -16.60 -13.88 6.57
C SER A 191 -17.46 -14.27 5.39
N ASN A 192 -17.11 -15.32 4.64
CA ASN A 192 -17.69 -15.66 3.34
C ASN A 192 -17.75 -14.44 2.39
N ALA A 193 -16.73 -13.59 2.40
CA ALA A 193 -16.65 -12.44 1.51
C ALA A 193 -16.32 -12.88 0.08
N ALA A 194 -17.07 -12.36 -0.89
CA ALA A 194 -16.86 -12.67 -2.30
C ALA A 194 -15.75 -11.77 -2.88
N SER A 195 -14.99 -12.30 -3.85
CA SER A 195 -14.05 -11.48 -4.61
C SER A 195 -14.82 -10.45 -5.44
N THR A 196 -14.50 -9.18 -5.23
CA THR A 196 -15.00 -8.03 -5.98
C THR A 196 -13.95 -7.49 -6.95
N GLN A 197 -12.84 -8.23 -7.12
CA GLN A 197 -11.78 -7.84 -8.02
C GLN A 197 -12.29 -7.83 -9.46
N PRO A 198 -12.12 -6.71 -10.19
CA PRO A 198 -12.61 -6.62 -11.55
C PRO A 198 -11.89 -7.62 -12.47
N LEU A 199 -12.62 -8.07 -13.51
CA LEU A 199 -12.15 -8.96 -14.58
C LEU A 199 -11.93 -10.42 -14.17
N ASP A 200 -11.12 -10.68 -13.16
CA ASP A 200 -10.63 -12.04 -12.89
C ASP A 200 -11.22 -12.70 -11.64
N ALA A 201 -11.92 -11.93 -10.80
CA ALA A 201 -12.51 -12.36 -9.53
C ALA A 201 -11.54 -13.24 -8.74
N GLU A 202 -10.27 -12.81 -8.64
CA GLU A 202 -9.21 -13.60 -8.03
C GLU A 202 -9.60 -14.07 -6.62
N ASP A 203 -9.51 -15.39 -6.41
CA ASP A 203 -9.81 -16.01 -5.14
C ASP A 203 -8.71 -15.73 -4.10
N VAL A 204 -9.09 -15.75 -2.83
CA VAL A 204 -8.16 -15.37 -1.75
C VAL A 204 -7.00 -16.35 -1.59
N ASP A 205 -7.19 -17.62 -1.95
CA ASP A 205 -6.16 -18.63 -1.82
C ASP A 205 -5.04 -18.36 -2.83
N SER A 206 -5.39 -18.21 -4.11
CA SER A 206 -4.45 -17.83 -5.18
C SER A 206 -3.74 -16.51 -4.89
N LEU A 207 -4.47 -15.49 -4.42
CA LEU A 207 -3.89 -14.18 -4.10
C LEU A 207 -2.87 -14.27 -2.95
N THR A 208 -3.24 -14.95 -1.87
CA THR A 208 -2.38 -15.03 -0.67
C THR A 208 -1.19 -15.96 -0.87
N ASP A 209 -1.33 -17.02 -1.67
CA ASP A 209 -0.24 -17.94 -2.01
C ASP A 209 0.92 -17.21 -2.72
N LYS A 210 0.62 -16.24 -3.61
CA LYS A 210 1.63 -15.37 -4.23
C LYS A 210 2.49 -14.59 -3.23
N CYS A 211 1.98 -14.33 -2.02
CA CYS A 211 2.64 -13.49 -1.03
C CYS A 211 3.42 -14.30 0.03
N GLN A 212 3.31 -15.63 0.06
CA GLN A 212 3.87 -16.45 1.15
C GLN A 212 5.39 -16.33 1.27
N ASP A 213 6.10 -16.50 0.14
CA ASP A 213 7.56 -16.49 0.12
C ASP A 213 8.12 -15.12 0.50
N ILE A 214 7.60 -14.05 -0.11
CA ILE A 214 8.06 -12.69 0.18
C ILE A 214 7.71 -12.26 1.60
N SER A 215 6.55 -12.67 2.13
CA SER A 215 6.15 -12.46 3.52
C SER A 215 7.15 -13.10 4.49
N LYS A 216 7.61 -14.33 4.20
CA LYS A 216 8.59 -15.03 5.03
C LYS A 216 9.95 -14.33 5.00
N GLN A 217 10.44 -14.01 3.80
CA GLN A 217 11.73 -13.33 3.60
C GLN A 217 11.75 -11.95 4.27
N TRP A 218 10.69 -11.16 4.08
CA TRP A 218 10.57 -9.88 4.76
C TRP A 218 10.48 -10.04 6.28
N GLY A 219 9.80 -11.08 6.77
CA GLY A 219 9.67 -11.36 8.19
C GLY A 219 11.01 -11.39 8.93
N GLU A 220 12.02 -12.07 8.36
CA GLU A 220 13.37 -12.13 8.93
C GLU A 220 14.00 -10.73 9.05
N THR A 221 13.95 -9.95 7.96
CA THR A 221 14.50 -8.57 7.94
C THR A 221 13.73 -7.62 8.87
N ALA A 222 12.41 -7.75 8.91
CA ALA A 222 11.55 -6.93 9.74
C ALA A 222 11.79 -7.20 11.23
N ASP A 223 12.04 -8.44 11.63
CA ASP A 223 12.30 -8.80 13.02
C ASP A 223 13.65 -8.26 13.48
N GLU A 224 14.68 -8.29 12.63
CA GLU A 224 15.97 -7.62 12.89
C GLU A 224 15.80 -6.11 13.09
N LEU A 225 15.09 -5.44 12.18
CA LEU A 225 14.82 -4.00 12.26
C LEU A 225 14.01 -3.65 13.52
N TRP A 226 13.01 -4.46 13.86
CA TRP A 226 12.15 -4.25 15.01
C TRP A 226 12.91 -4.39 16.32
N ALA A 227 13.75 -5.42 16.44
CA ALA A 227 14.63 -5.60 17.59
C ALA A 227 15.60 -4.42 17.76
N ALA A 228 16.17 -3.93 16.66
CA ALA A 228 17.09 -2.79 16.68
C ALA A 228 16.40 -1.45 17.04
N SER A 229 15.09 -1.31 16.78
CA SER A 229 14.34 -0.08 17.06
C SER A 229 14.07 0.19 18.55
N GLY A 230 14.31 -0.80 19.42
CA GLY A 230 13.94 -0.73 20.85
C GLY A 230 12.43 -0.80 21.12
N LYS A 231 11.61 -1.03 20.10
CA LYS A 231 10.15 -1.21 20.21
C LYS A 231 9.71 -2.66 20.35
N ALA A 232 10.64 -3.61 20.25
CA ALA A 232 10.39 -4.99 20.62
C ALA A 232 10.07 -5.05 22.12
N LYS A 233 8.85 -5.49 22.45
CA LYS A 233 8.43 -5.79 23.82
C LYS A 233 8.79 -7.22 24.20
#